data_AF-T0YUM3-F1
#
_entry.id   AF-T0YUM3-F1
#
_cell.length_a   1.000
_cell.length_b   1.000
_cell.length_c   1.000
_cell.angle_alpha   90.00
_cell.angle_beta   90.00
_cell.angle_gamma   90.00
#
_symmetry.space_group_name_H-M   'P 1'
#
loop_
_entity.id
_entity.type
_entity.pdbx_description
1 polymer ?
#
loop_
_entity_poly.entity_id
_entity_poly.type
_entity_poly.pdbx_seq_one_letter_code
_entity_poly.pdbx_strand_id
1 'polypeptide(L)'
;MEINRKISVAPMMDWTDRHCRYFLRGFSPATLLYTEMITAAAVTRGNTQRLLAFDPEEHPVALQLGGSDPGELATAARIGEAFGYDEINLNCGCPSDRVASGAFGACLMREPQRVAECVAAMVAAVRIPVTVKMRIGVVSGARREVAGALAGFEEDEFAALQAFVAL
;
A
#
# COMPACT_ATOMS: atom_id res chain seq x y z
N MET A 1 17.60 1.32 11.35
CA MET A 1 18.30 1.99 10.23
C MET A 1 17.29 2.89 9.55
N GLU A 2 17.66 4.10 9.15
CA GLU A 2 16.75 4.99 8.44
C GLU A 2 16.57 4.51 6.99
N ILE A 3 15.33 4.31 6.54
CA ILE A 3 15.02 3.83 5.18
C ILE A 3 15.10 5.00 4.20
N ASN A 4 16.00 4.90 3.21
CA ASN A 4 16.09 5.89 2.13
C ASN A 4 14.98 5.68 1.09
N ARG A 5 14.07 6.65 0.98
CA ARG A 5 12.91 6.61 0.05
C ARG A 5 13.08 7.44 -1.21
N LYS A 6 14.30 7.92 -1.51
CA LYS A 6 14.56 8.74 -2.72
C LYS A 6 14.29 7.97 -4.01
N ILE A 7 14.59 6.67 -4.01
CA ILE A 7 14.31 5.75 -5.13
C ILE A 7 13.72 4.47 -4.55
N SER A 8 12.59 4.05 -5.10
CA SER A 8 11.94 2.78 -4.78
C SER A 8 11.39 2.11 -6.04
N VAL A 9 11.27 0.78 -6.01
CA VAL A 9 10.56 0.03 -7.05
C VAL A 9 9.11 -0.10 -6.63
N ALA A 10 8.19 0.29 -7.52
CA ALA A 10 6.77 0.28 -7.21
C ALA A 10 6.24 -1.15 -6.94
N PRO A 11 5.24 -1.31 -6.06
CA PRO A 11 4.51 -2.57 -5.90
C PRO A 11 3.68 -2.85 -7.16
N MET A 12 3.92 -3.99 -7.79
CA MET A 12 3.30 -4.39 -9.06
C MET A 12 2.88 -5.86 -9.01
N MET A 13 1.57 -6.09 -9.00
CA MET A 13 0.98 -7.44 -9.08
C MET A 13 1.55 -8.22 -10.27
N ASP A 14 1.85 -9.50 -10.06
CA ASP A 14 2.47 -10.44 -11.01
C ASP A 14 3.89 -10.06 -11.48
N TRP A 15 4.49 -9.03 -10.89
CA TRP A 15 5.85 -8.57 -11.25
C TRP A 15 6.78 -8.53 -10.04
N THR A 16 6.45 -7.81 -8.98
CA THR A 16 7.34 -7.63 -7.82
C THR A 16 7.21 -8.77 -6.81
N ASP A 17 7.21 -10.01 -7.29
CA ASP A 17 7.35 -11.20 -6.45
C ASP A 17 8.78 -11.28 -5.86
N ARG A 18 9.03 -12.26 -4.98
CA ARG A 18 10.35 -12.43 -4.34
C ARG A 18 11.48 -12.70 -5.35
N HIS A 19 11.18 -13.36 -6.47
CA HIS A 19 12.19 -13.72 -7.46
C HIS A 19 12.65 -12.49 -8.25
N CYS A 20 11.70 -11.66 -8.66
CA CYS A 20 11.95 -10.38 -9.29
C CYS A 20 12.67 -9.43 -8.34
N ARG A 21 12.23 -9.32 -7.08
CA ARG A 21 12.88 -8.46 -6.09
C ARG A 21 14.33 -8.88 -5.82
N TYR A 22 14.59 -10.17 -5.67
CA TYR A 22 15.94 -10.71 -5.56
C TYR A 22 16.80 -10.37 -6.78
N PHE A 23 16.27 -10.56 -7.99
CA PHE A 23 16.96 -10.15 -9.22
C PHE A 23 17.28 -8.65 -9.26
N LEU A 24 16.32 -7.79 -8.89
CA LEU A 24 16.48 -6.34 -8.86
C LEU A 24 17.52 -5.88 -7.82
N ARG A 25 17.67 -6.61 -6.71
CA ARG A 25 18.69 -6.32 -5.70
C ARG A 25 20.10 -6.38 -6.28
N GLY A 26 20.35 -7.25 -7.26
CA GLY A 26 21.64 -7.35 -7.97
C GLY A 26 22.05 -6.08 -8.72
N PHE A 27 21.11 -5.18 -9.05
CA PHE A 27 21.39 -3.92 -9.73
C PHE A 27 21.52 -2.74 -8.77
N SER A 28 20.74 -2.73 -7.68
CA SER A 28 20.73 -1.65 -6.71
C SER A 28 20.66 -2.20 -5.28
N PRO A 29 21.79 -2.22 -4.54
CA PRO A 29 21.85 -2.79 -3.19
C PRO A 29 21.02 -2.05 -2.13
N ALA A 30 20.68 -0.77 -2.37
CA ALA A 30 20.05 0.09 -1.35
C ALA A 30 18.64 0.57 -1.71
N THR A 31 18.14 0.31 -2.93
CA THR A 31 16.80 0.72 -3.33
C THR A 31 15.75 0.00 -2.49
N LEU A 32 14.76 0.74 -2.00
CA LEU A 32 13.60 0.18 -1.31
C LEU A 32 12.75 -0.61 -2.32
N LEU A 33 12.57 -1.90 -2.05
CA LEU A 33 11.72 -2.77 -2.84
C LEU A 33 10.35 -2.88 -2.16
N TYR A 34 9.28 -2.92 -2.95
CA TYR A 34 7.94 -3.23 -2.43
C TYR A 34 7.50 -4.61 -2.92
N THR A 35 6.79 -5.34 -2.08
CA THR A 35 6.09 -6.56 -2.48
C THR A 35 4.98 -6.25 -3.49
N GLU A 36 4.41 -7.30 -4.07
CA GLU A 36 3.03 -7.22 -4.58
C GLU A 36 2.06 -6.80 -3.47
N MET A 37 0.87 -6.31 -3.84
CA MET A 37 -0.17 -6.01 -2.86
C MET A 37 -0.80 -7.31 -2.35
N ILE A 38 -0.67 -7.57 -1.05
CA ILE A 38 -1.26 -8.74 -0.40
C ILE A 38 -2.40 -8.28 0.49
N THR A 39 -3.57 -8.94 0.42
CA THR A 39 -4.70 -8.52 1.25
C THR A 39 -4.46 -8.88 2.73
N ALA A 40 -4.90 -8.02 3.64
CA ALA A 40 -4.80 -8.26 5.08
C ALA A 40 -5.47 -9.59 5.45
N ALA A 41 -6.67 -9.84 4.92
CA ALA A 41 -7.38 -11.11 4.91
C ALA A 41 -6.51 -12.34 4.54
N ALA A 42 -5.72 -12.24 3.47
CA ALA A 42 -4.87 -13.35 3.02
C ALA A 42 -3.69 -13.57 3.98
N VAL A 43 -3.14 -12.50 4.54
CA VAL A 43 -2.10 -12.59 5.57
C VAL A 43 -2.64 -13.19 6.87
N THR A 44 -3.84 -12.80 7.31
CA THR A 44 -4.39 -13.24 8.60
C THR A 44 -4.96 -14.66 8.57
N ARG A 45 -5.54 -15.09 7.45
CA ARG A 45 -6.24 -16.39 7.32
C ARG A 45 -5.54 -17.40 6.41
N GLY A 46 -4.60 -16.96 5.59
CA GLY A 46 -3.95 -17.77 4.58
C GLY A 46 -2.64 -18.41 5.04
N ASN A 47 -1.91 -18.97 4.08
CA ASN A 47 -0.56 -19.50 4.30
C ASN A 47 0.46 -18.35 4.25
N THR A 48 0.77 -17.78 5.42
CA THR A 48 1.71 -16.66 5.58
C THR A 48 3.09 -16.95 5.03
N GLN A 49 3.64 -18.17 5.24
CA GLN A 49 4.95 -18.54 4.72
C GLN A 49 5.00 -18.48 3.19
N ARG A 50 3.96 -18.94 2.50
CA ARG A 50 3.90 -18.83 1.04
C ARG A 50 3.78 -17.38 0.56
N LEU A 51 3.03 -16.55 1.28
CA LEU A 51 2.70 -15.19 0.87
C LEU A 51 3.82 -14.18 1.19
N LEU A 52 4.51 -14.37 2.31
CA LEU A 52 5.40 -13.37 2.90
C LEU A 52 6.88 -13.77 2.88
N ALA A 53 7.23 -15.00 2.51
CA ALA A 53 8.63 -15.40 2.46
C ALA A 53 9.41 -14.57 1.43
N PHE A 54 10.57 -14.08 1.85
CA PHE A 54 11.53 -13.33 1.05
C PHE A 54 12.96 -13.76 1.46
N ASP A 55 13.94 -13.49 0.60
CA ASP A 55 15.35 -13.74 0.89
C ASP A 55 15.97 -12.57 1.68
N PRO A 56 16.81 -12.80 2.71
CA PRO A 56 17.43 -11.72 3.48
C PRO A 56 18.20 -10.69 2.65
N GLU A 57 18.70 -11.03 1.45
CA GLU A 57 19.35 -10.08 0.56
C GLU A 57 18.36 -9.03 0.00
N GLU A 58 17.05 -9.29 0.02
CA GLU A 58 16.03 -8.35 -0.45
C GLU A 58 15.94 -7.07 0.40
N HIS A 59 16.56 -7.00 1.59
CA HIS A 59 16.55 -5.78 2.41
C HIS A 59 17.24 -4.58 1.70
N PRO A 60 16.68 -3.35 1.80
CA PRO A 60 15.41 -3.02 2.44
C PRO A 60 14.17 -3.36 1.59
N VAL A 61 13.16 -3.97 2.22
CA VAL A 61 11.90 -4.39 1.58
C VAL A 61 10.66 -4.00 2.41
N ALA A 62 9.66 -3.42 1.75
CA ALA A 62 8.39 -3.03 2.31
C ALA A 62 7.26 -4.00 1.89
N LEU A 63 6.43 -4.40 2.85
CA LEU A 63 5.22 -5.18 2.60
C LEU A 63 4.06 -4.23 2.29
N GLN A 64 3.46 -4.35 1.11
CA GLN A 64 2.23 -3.64 0.79
C GLN A 64 0.98 -4.48 1.14
N LEU A 65 0.13 -3.93 2.01
CA LEU A 65 -1.14 -4.49 2.41
C LEU A 65 -2.32 -3.81 1.71
N GLY A 66 -3.34 -4.61 1.39
CA GLY A 66 -4.67 -4.15 0.97
C GLY A 66 -5.75 -4.54 1.98
N GLY A 67 -6.55 -3.59 2.43
CA GLY A 67 -7.66 -3.83 3.37
C GLY A 67 -8.27 -2.53 3.87
N SER A 68 -9.35 -2.65 4.66
CA SER A 68 -10.08 -1.51 5.22
C SER A 68 -10.65 -1.76 6.62
N ASP A 69 -10.38 -2.93 7.19
CA ASP A 69 -10.67 -3.21 8.60
C ASP A 69 -9.42 -2.90 9.45
N PRO A 70 -9.48 -1.94 10.41
CA PRO A 70 -8.32 -1.59 11.22
C PRO A 70 -7.74 -2.76 12.03
N GLY A 71 -8.58 -3.66 12.54
CA GLY A 71 -8.14 -4.80 13.36
C GLY A 71 -7.43 -5.88 12.54
N GLU A 72 -7.95 -6.18 11.36
CA GLU A 72 -7.35 -7.10 10.40
C GLU A 72 -6.02 -6.54 9.88
N LEU A 73 -5.97 -5.25 9.52
CA LEU A 73 -4.74 -4.58 9.07
C LEU A 73 -3.67 -4.53 10.17
N ALA A 74 -4.04 -4.21 11.42
CA ALA A 74 -3.12 -4.24 12.55
C ALA A 74 -2.53 -5.64 12.78
N THR A 75 -3.35 -6.68 12.59
CA THR A 75 -2.88 -8.07 12.70
C THR A 75 -1.97 -8.47 11.56
N ALA A 76 -2.32 -8.11 10.31
CA ALA A 76 -1.47 -8.35 9.15
C ALA A 76 -0.13 -7.60 9.24
N ALA A 77 -0.13 -6.35 9.74
CA ALA A 77 1.07 -5.56 9.97
C ALA A 77 2.02 -6.24 10.97
N ARG A 78 1.50 -6.73 12.11
CA ARG A 78 2.30 -7.50 13.10
C ARG A 78 2.91 -8.76 12.51
N ILE A 79 2.16 -9.48 11.69
CA ILE A 79 2.68 -10.68 11.00
C ILE A 79 3.79 -10.27 10.02
N GLY A 80 3.61 -9.18 9.28
CA GLY A 80 4.64 -8.63 8.39
C GLY A 80 5.93 -8.25 9.14
N GLU A 81 5.81 -7.49 10.23
CA GLU A 81 6.96 -7.15 11.08
C GLU A 81 7.66 -8.40 11.63
N ALA A 82 6.89 -9.40 12.10
CA ALA A 82 7.45 -10.66 12.59
C ALA A 82 8.16 -11.48 11.50
N PHE A 83 7.77 -11.33 10.23
CA PHE A 83 8.49 -11.89 9.07
C PHE A 83 9.79 -11.15 8.75
N GLY A 84 9.98 -9.95 9.30
CA GLY A 84 11.18 -9.16 9.16
C GLY A 84 11.13 -8.04 8.14
N TYR A 85 9.95 -7.69 7.57
CA TYR A 85 9.86 -6.54 6.65
C TYR A 85 10.33 -5.24 7.32
N ASP A 86 10.91 -4.33 6.54
CA ASP A 86 11.44 -3.06 7.06
C ASP A 86 10.37 -1.97 7.16
N GLU A 87 9.28 -2.09 6.41
CA GLU A 87 8.18 -1.12 6.34
C GLU A 87 6.86 -1.84 6.02
N ILE A 88 5.77 -1.36 6.62
CA ILE A 88 4.42 -1.73 6.22
C ILE A 88 3.80 -0.59 5.42
N ASN A 89 3.25 -0.89 4.25
CA ASN A 89 2.62 0.10 3.38
C ASN A 89 1.14 -0.24 3.15
N LEU A 90 0.24 0.72 3.33
CA LEU A 90 -1.17 0.58 3.00
C LEU A 90 -1.44 1.04 1.55
N ASN A 91 -2.11 0.20 0.77
CA ASN A 91 -2.57 0.55 -0.57
C ASN A 91 -3.90 1.33 -0.51
N CYS A 92 -3.85 2.61 -0.87
CA CYS A 92 -5.01 3.49 -1.07
C CYS A 92 -5.10 3.98 -2.52
N GLY A 93 -4.66 3.17 -3.49
CA GLY A 93 -4.46 3.64 -4.87
C GLY A 93 -4.88 2.70 -6.00
N CYS A 94 -5.18 1.42 -5.72
CA CYS A 94 -5.61 0.49 -6.77
C CYS A 94 -7.04 0.79 -7.25
N PRO A 95 -7.28 1.08 -8.54
CA PRO A 95 -8.61 1.39 -9.07
C PRO A 95 -9.35 0.16 -9.63
N SER A 96 -8.82 -1.05 -9.42
CA SER A 96 -9.39 -2.28 -9.97
C SER A 96 -10.76 -2.61 -9.38
N ASP A 97 -11.70 -3.07 -10.21
CA ASP A 97 -13.05 -3.47 -9.79
C ASP A 97 -13.03 -4.57 -8.70
N ARG A 98 -12.07 -5.50 -8.76
CA ARG A 98 -11.88 -6.55 -7.74
C ARG A 98 -11.49 -6.00 -6.37
N VAL A 99 -10.87 -4.82 -6.36
CA VAL A 99 -10.38 -4.13 -5.16
C VAL A 99 -11.48 -3.23 -4.58
N ALA A 100 -12.29 -2.59 -5.45
CA ALA A 100 -13.49 -1.88 -5.05
C ALA A 100 -14.54 -2.80 -4.39
N SER A 101 -14.74 -4.02 -4.91
CA SER A 101 -15.65 -5.01 -4.29
C SER A 101 -15.19 -5.50 -2.92
N GLY A 102 -13.90 -5.39 -2.62
CA GLY A 102 -13.33 -5.69 -1.31
C GLY A 102 -13.28 -4.49 -0.37
N ALA A 103 -13.73 -3.31 -0.82
CA ALA A 103 -13.67 -2.04 -0.09
C ALA A 103 -12.24 -1.61 0.31
N PHE A 104 -11.24 -1.81 -0.56
CA PHE A 104 -9.88 -1.28 -0.34
C PHE A 104 -9.32 -0.64 -1.63
N GLY A 105 -8.12 -0.05 -1.57
CA GLY A 105 -7.51 0.63 -2.72
C GLY A 105 -8.03 2.07 -2.92
N ALA A 106 -8.19 2.51 -4.17
CA ALA A 106 -8.49 3.92 -4.48
C ALA A 106 -9.84 4.40 -3.92
N CYS A 107 -10.82 3.50 -3.72
CA CYS A 107 -12.11 3.87 -3.15
C CYS A 107 -11.99 4.43 -1.73
N LEU A 108 -10.96 4.03 -0.97
CA LEU A 108 -10.67 4.53 0.37
C LEU A 108 -10.34 6.03 0.40
N MET A 109 -9.96 6.63 -0.73
CA MET A 109 -9.77 8.08 -0.81
C MET A 109 -11.07 8.86 -0.58
N ARG A 110 -12.25 8.22 -0.69
CA ARG A 110 -13.56 8.81 -0.34
C ARG A 110 -13.87 8.69 1.16
N GLU A 111 -13.11 7.91 1.90
CA GLU A 111 -13.31 7.60 3.32
C GLU A 111 -12.03 7.92 4.12
N PRO A 112 -11.60 9.19 4.17
CA PRO A 112 -10.31 9.58 4.75
C PRO A 112 -10.21 9.22 6.25
N GLN A 113 -11.30 9.36 7.02
CA GLN A 113 -11.32 8.93 8.43
C GLN A 113 -11.07 7.43 8.58
N ARG A 114 -11.63 6.61 7.69
CA ARG A 114 -11.40 5.16 7.72
C ARG A 114 -9.93 4.83 7.46
N VAL A 115 -9.29 5.54 6.52
CA VAL A 115 -7.84 5.37 6.28
C VAL A 115 -7.04 5.77 7.51
N ALA A 116 -7.37 6.89 8.15
CA ALA A 116 -6.70 7.32 9.38
C ALA A 116 -6.84 6.30 10.51
N GLU A 117 -8.02 5.72 10.71
CA GLU A 117 -8.26 4.63 11.68
C GLU A 117 -7.41 3.40 11.36
N CYS A 118 -7.33 2.99 10.09
CA CYS A 118 -6.52 1.87 9.65
C CYS A 118 -5.03 2.10 9.90
N VAL A 119 -4.52 3.27 9.49
CA VAL A 119 -3.10 3.65 9.67
C VAL A 119 -2.77 3.74 11.16
N ALA A 120 -3.63 4.36 11.98
CA ALA A 120 -3.43 4.46 13.42
C ALA A 120 -3.37 3.07 14.08
N ALA A 121 -4.26 2.15 13.71
CA ALA A 121 -4.25 0.78 14.22
C ALA A 121 -2.98 0.02 13.80
N MET A 122 -2.52 0.20 12.55
CA MET A 122 -1.27 -0.41 12.08
C MET A 122 -0.05 0.16 12.83
N VAL A 123 0.06 1.48 12.95
CA VAL A 123 1.14 2.17 13.68
C VAL A 123 1.20 1.71 15.14
N ALA A 124 0.05 1.58 15.80
CA ALA A 124 -0.01 1.10 17.18
C ALA A 124 0.43 -0.37 17.33
N ALA A 125 0.40 -1.15 16.24
CA ALA A 125 0.63 -2.58 16.28
C ALA A 125 2.09 -2.98 15.99
N VAL A 126 2.89 -2.12 15.34
CA VAL A 126 4.26 -2.42 14.92
C VAL A 126 5.26 -1.34 15.35
N ARG A 127 6.56 -1.64 15.31
CA ARG A 127 7.65 -0.71 15.59
C ARG A 127 8.33 -0.17 14.32
N ILE A 128 8.20 -0.88 13.20
CA ILE A 128 8.66 -0.43 11.89
C ILE A 128 7.76 0.66 11.29
N PRO A 129 8.27 1.50 10.35
CA PRO A 129 7.46 2.53 9.71
C PRO A 129 6.20 1.99 9.03
N VAL A 130 5.11 2.73 9.17
CA VAL A 130 3.87 2.54 8.41
C VAL A 130 3.71 3.70 7.43
N THR A 131 3.49 3.39 6.15
CA THR A 131 3.35 4.38 5.07
C THR A 131 2.09 4.12 4.25
N VAL A 132 1.69 5.10 3.43
CA VAL A 132 0.51 4.98 2.55
C VAL A 132 0.93 5.25 1.10
N LYS A 133 0.49 4.38 0.18
CA LYS A 133 0.60 4.62 -1.27
C LYS A 133 -0.78 4.95 -1.83
N MET A 134 -0.97 6.18 -2.28
CA MET A 134 -2.26 6.71 -2.75
C MET A 134 -2.18 7.34 -4.14
N ARG A 135 -3.33 7.75 -4.67
CA ARG A 135 -3.44 8.65 -5.84
C ARG A 135 -3.59 10.09 -5.36
N ILE A 136 -3.70 11.02 -6.30
CA ILE A 136 -4.02 12.43 -6.02
C ILE A 136 -5.53 12.68 -5.88
N GLY A 137 -6.37 11.68 -6.16
CA GLY A 137 -7.82 11.81 -6.09
C GLY A 137 -8.54 10.65 -6.79
N VAL A 138 -9.86 10.70 -6.75
CA VAL A 138 -10.76 9.76 -7.43
C VAL A 138 -11.85 10.51 -8.19
N VAL A 139 -12.03 10.17 -9.46
CA VAL A 139 -13.07 10.78 -10.31
C VAL A 139 -14.34 9.92 -10.25
N SER A 140 -15.50 10.57 -10.17
CA SER A 140 -16.81 9.95 -10.36
C SER A 140 -17.32 10.25 -11.77
N GLY A 141 -17.74 9.24 -12.53
CA GLY A 141 -18.28 9.43 -13.89
C GLY A 141 -18.00 8.25 -14.83
N ALA A 142 -18.65 8.22 -16.00
CA ALA A 142 -18.41 7.18 -16.99
C ALA A 142 -17.03 7.37 -17.65
N ARG A 143 -16.36 6.27 -18.03
CA ARG A 143 -14.99 6.28 -18.59
C ARG A 143 -14.80 7.23 -19.79
N ARG A 144 -15.87 7.54 -20.53
CA ARG A 144 -15.90 8.47 -21.68
C ARG A 144 -15.90 9.96 -21.28
N GLU A 145 -16.22 10.30 -20.04
CA GLU A 145 -16.28 11.67 -19.51
C GLU A 145 -15.00 12.05 -18.72
N VAL A 146 -14.17 11.06 -18.40
CA VAL A 146 -12.96 11.22 -17.58
C VAL A 146 -11.93 12.18 -18.19
N ALA A 147 -11.82 12.25 -19.52
CA ALA A 147 -10.90 13.17 -20.18
C ALA A 147 -11.30 14.65 -19.98
N GLY A 148 -12.60 14.96 -19.89
CA GLY A 148 -13.09 16.30 -19.57
C GLY A 148 -12.96 16.63 -18.09
N ALA A 149 -13.23 15.66 -17.22
CA ALA A 149 -13.08 15.82 -15.77
C ALA A 149 -11.61 16.01 -15.34
N LEU A 150 -10.65 15.29 -15.96
CA LEU A 150 -9.23 15.44 -15.68
C LEU A 150 -8.62 16.77 -16.16
N ALA A 151 -9.27 17.45 -17.11
CA ALA A 151 -8.80 18.72 -17.65
C ALA A 151 -9.04 19.89 -16.68
N GLY A 152 -9.94 19.73 -15.70
CA GLY A 152 -10.22 20.70 -14.66
C GLY A 152 -9.98 20.10 -13.28
N PHE A 153 -8.72 19.85 -12.91
CA PHE A 153 -8.40 19.62 -11.50
C PHE A 153 -8.73 20.91 -10.74
N GLU A 154 -9.93 20.98 -10.19
CA GLU A 154 -10.49 22.17 -9.57
C GLU A 154 -9.99 22.33 -8.12
N GLU A 155 -10.16 23.53 -7.56
CA GLU A 155 -9.76 23.85 -6.18
C GLU A 155 -10.39 22.90 -5.14
N ASP A 156 -11.60 22.41 -5.38
CA ASP A 156 -12.30 21.48 -4.48
C ASP A 156 -11.61 20.09 -4.41
N GLU A 157 -11.09 19.59 -5.53
CA GLU A 157 -10.36 18.31 -5.57
C GLU A 157 -9.01 18.43 -4.85
N PHE A 158 -8.36 19.59 -4.98
CA PHE A 158 -7.16 19.92 -4.21
C PHE A 158 -7.45 20.02 -2.71
N ALA A 159 -8.54 20.69 -2.32
CA ALA A 159 -8.94 20.79 -0.92
C ALA A 159 -9.25 19.41 -0.31
N ALA A 160 -9.91 18.52 -1.06
CA ALA A 160 -10.16 17.15 -0.64
C ALA A 160 -8.85 16.35 -0.44
N LEU A 161 -7.88 16.52 -1.35
CA LEU A 161 -6.56 15.92 -1.21
C LEU A 161 -5.81 16.46 0.03
N GLN A 162 -5.85 17.78 0.25
CA GLN A 162 -5.25 18.40 1.43
C GLN A 162 -5.86 17.88 2.72
N ALA A 163 -7.20 17.76 2.79
CA ALA A 163 -7.88 17.18 3.92
C ALA A 163 -7.48 15.71 4.15
N PHE A 164 -7.32 14.92 3.08
CA PHE A 164 -6.89 13.53 3.18
C PHE A 164 -5.50 13.38 3.80
N VAL A 165 -4.54 14.23 3.41
CA VAL A 165 -3.15 14.13 3.90
C VAL A 165 -2.91 14.79 5.26
N ALA A 166 -3.88 15.56 5.77
CA ALA A 166 -3.75 16.32 7.02
C ALA A 166 -4.30 15.60 8.27
N LEU A 167 -4.89 14.41 8.10
CA LEU A 167 -5.38 13.55 9.20
C LEU A 167 -4.25 12.81 9.90
#